data_AF-A0A6N3AV20-F1
#
_entry.id   AF-A0A6N3AV20-F1
#
_cell.length_a   1.000
_cell.length_b   1.000
_cell.length_c   1.000
_cell.angle_alpha   90.00
_cell.angle_beta   90.00
_cell.angle_gamma   90.00
#
_symmetry.space_group_name_H-M   'P 1'
#
loop_
_entity.id
_entity.type
_entity.pdbx_description
1 polymer ?
#
loop_
_entity_poly.entity_id
_entity_poly.type
_entity_poly.pdbx_seq_one_letter_code
_entity_poly.pdbx_strand_id
1 'polypeptide(L)'
;MLQKWKLKQLNTKAILGEEYNDYNLVMTSEFGSPLESGTIRVSFNKLIEEHHLPKVVFHSLRHSSVTYKLKLNKGDIKAVQGDSGHSQTDMVTDMYSHIIDEDRKKNAELFEDAFYKKNNLEPNMVSEEVDMELLMKALANPEMRALLNSLAKTMK
;
A
#
# COMPACT_ATOMS: atom_id res chain seq x y z
N MET A 1 -28.19 6.15 -7.97
CA MET A 1 -27.89 5.74 -9.37
C MET A 1 -28.63 4.46 -9.74
N LEU A 2 -28.39 3.33 -9.05
CA LEU A 2 -29.04 2.05 -9.35
C LEU A 2 -30.57 2.04 -9.22
N GLN A 3 -31.15 2.80 -8.29
CA GLN A 3 -32.61 2.94 -8.20
C GLN A 3 -33.21 3.59 -9.46
N LYS A 4 -32.57 4.65 -9.98
CA LYS A 4 -33.00 5.31 -11.23
C LYS A 4 -32.85 4.36 -12.42
N TRP A 5 -31.75 3.60 -12.46
CA TRP A 5 -31.54 2.57 -13.46
C TRP A 5 -32.61 1.48 -13.43
N LYS A 6 -32.91 0.94 -12.24
CA LYS A 6 -33.99 -0.03 -12.05
C LYS A 6 -35.34 0.50 -12.54
N LEU A 7 -35.66 1.75 -12.22
CA LEU A 7 -36.91 2.37 -12.68
C LEU A 7 -36.96 2.50 -14.22
N LYS A 8 -35.84 2.90 -14.85
CA LYS A 8 -35.73 2.91 -16.31
C LYS A 8 -35.93 1.51 -16.90
N GLN A 9 -35.29 0.49 -16.34
CA GLN A 9 -35.41 -0.90 -16.79
C GLN A 9 -36.85 -1.41 -16.67
N LEU A 10 -37.54 -1.11 -15.56
CA LEU A 10 -38.94 -1.46 -15.36
C LEU A 10 -39.86 -0.80 -16.40
N ASN A 11 -39.62 0.48 -16.71
CA ASN A 11 -40.37 1.18 -17.76
C ASN A 11 -40.11 0.56 -19.14
N THR A 12 -38.86 0.27 -19.48
CA THR A 12 -38.50 -0.40 -20.74
C THR A 12 -39.16 -1.77 -20.85
N LYS A 13 -39.14 -2.55 -19.77
CA LYS A 13 -39.82 -3.85 -19.70
C LYS A 13 -41.34 -3.72 -19.91
N ALA A 14 -41.97 -2.71 -19.31
CA ALA A 14 -43.40 -2.46 -19.48
C ALA A 14 -43.77 -2.03 -20.92
N ILE A 15 -42.88 -1.28 -21.59
CA ILE A 15 -43.08 -0.83 -22.97
C ILE A 15 -42.91 -1.99 -23.97
N LEU A 16 -41.87 -2.81 -23.79
CA LEU A 16 -41.52 -3.90 -24.72
C LEU A 16 -42.34 -5.18 -24.50
N GLY A 17 -42.90 -5.38 -23.30
CA GLY A 17 -43.74 -6.54 -23.00
C GLY A 17 -43.01 -7.86 -23.27
N GLU A 18 -43.57 -8.68 -24.17
CA GLU A 18 -43.03 -9.99 -24.54
C GLU A 18 -41.69 -9.92 -25.29
N GLU A 19 -41.34 -8.79 -25.90
CA GLU A 19 -40.06 -8.61 -26.58
C GLU A 19 -38.89 -8.39 -25.61
N TYR A 20 -39.17 -8.14 -24.33
CA TYR A 20 -38.15 -7.96 -23.31
C TYR A 20 -37.67 -9.30 -22.74
N ASN A 21 -36.39 -9.61 -22.94
CA ASN A 21 -35.77 -10.83 -22.43
C ASN A 21 -35.37 -10.65 -20.96
N ASP A 22 -36.23 -11.08 -20.03
CA ASP A 22 -35.96 -10.90 -18.60
C ASP A 22 -35.13 -12.03 -17.99
N TYR A 23 -33.80 -11.83 -17.99
CA TYR A 23 -32.85 -12.69 -17.29
C TYR A 23 -32.59 -12.25 -15.84
N ASN A 24 -33.38 -11.32 -15.29
CA ASN A 24 -33.18 -10.72 -13.96
C ASN A 24 -31.76 -10.14 -13.78
N LEU A 25 -31.20 -9.58 -14.85
CA LEU A 25 -29.87 -8.98 -14.87
C LEU A 25 -29.94 -7.51 -14.46
N VAL A 26 -28.93 -7.06 -13.70
CA VAL A 26 -28.81 -5.65 -13.31
C VAL A 26 -28.42 -4.79 -14.51
N MET A 27 -27.49 -5.26 -15.33
CA MET A 27 -27.04 -4.56 -16.54
C MET A 27 -27.44 -5.38 -17.77
N THR A 28 -28.22 -4.78 -18.65
CA THR A 28 -28.75 -5.43 -19.85
C THR A 28 -28.62 -4.53 -21.06
N SER A 29 -28.77 -5.11 -22.24
CA SER A 29 -29.11 -4.36 -23.44
C SER A 29 -30.50 -3.71 -23.30
N GLU A 30 -30.89 -2.92 -24.31
CA GLU A 30 -32.20 -2.28 -24.38
C GLU A 30 -33.36 -3.30 -24.40
N PHE A 31 -33.11 -4.52 -24.85
CA PHE A 31 -34.10 -5.61 -24.93
C PHE A 31 -33.94 -6.67 -23.81
N GLY A 32 -33.20 -6.36 -22.74
CA GLY A 32 -33.03 -7.25 -21.58
C GLY A 32 -31.96 -8.34 -21.73
N SER A 33 -31.39 -8.51 -22.92
CA SER A 33 -30.35 -9.51 -23.16
C SER A 33 -29.01 -9.16 -22.47
N PRO A 34 -28.14 -10.17 -22.23
CA PRO A 34 -26.81 -9.94 -21.69
C PRO A 34 -26.00 -8.98 -22.56
N LEU A 35 -25.20 -8.13 -21.91
CA LEU A 35 -24.25 -7.28 -22.62
C LEU A 35 -23.06 -8.10 -23.11
N GLU A 36 -22.54 -7.73 -24.27
CA GLU A 36 -21.26 -8.25 -24.75
C GLU A 36 -20.13 -7.80 -23.82
N SER A 37 -19.10 -8.63 -23.65
CA SER A 37 -17.94 -8.33 -22.80
C SER A 37 -17.24 -7.01 -23.19
N GLY A 38 -17.29 -6.63 -24.47
CA GLY A 38 -16.69 -5.41 -25.00
C GLY A 38 -17.47 -4.12 -24.72
N THR A 39 -18.78 -4.19 -24.43
CA THR A 39 -19.64 -3.00 -24.37
C THR A 39 -19.15 -1.97 -23.35
N ILE A 40 -18.82 -2.43 -22.14
CA ILE A 40 -18.32 -1.56 -21.07
C ILE A 40 -17.00 -0.89 -21.47
N ARG A 41 -16.10 -1.63 -22.12
CA ARG A 41 -14.80 -1.11 -22.57
C ARG A 41 -14.97 -0.01 -23.61
N VAL A 42 -15.88 -0.19 -24.57
CA VAL A 42 -16.16 0.81 -25.60
C VAL A 42 -16.72 2.09 -24.96
N SER A 43 -17.72 1.98 -24.09
CA SER A 43 -18.28 3.13 -23.39
C SER A 43 -17.25 3.84 -22.52
N PHE A 44 -16.37 3.11 -21.84
CA PHE A 44 -15.31 3.68 -21.03
C PHE A 44 -14.27 4.43 -21.86
N ASN A 45 -13.83 3.87 -22.98
CA ASN A 45 -12.88 4.54 -23.88
C ASN A 45 -13.48 5.84 -24.46
N LYS A 46 -14.76 5.82 -24.81
CA LYS A 46 -15.47 7.01 -25.28
C LYS A 46 -15.47 8.13 -24.22
N LEU A 47 -15.73 7.78 -22.95
CA LEU A 47 -15.67 8.73 -21.83
C LEU A 47 -14.26 9.31 -21.64
N ILE A 48 -13.22 8.48 -21.78
CA ILE A 48 -11.82 8.95 -21.70
C ILE A 48 -11.55 9.99 -22.79
N GLU A 49 -11.96 9.72 -24.02
CA GLU A 49 -11.75 10.60 -25.17
C GLU A 49 -12.54 11.91 -25.04
N GLU A 50 -13.83 11.83 -24.69
CA GLU A 50 -14.73 12.98 -24.53
C GLU A 50 -14.23 13.96 -23.45
N HIS A 51 -13.66 13.44 -22.37
CA HIS A 51 -13.16 14.24 -21.25
C HIS A 51 -11.63 14.46 -21.28
N HIS A 52 -10.96 14.10 -22.38
CA HIS A 52 -9.51 14.29 -22.55
C HIS A 52 -8.68 13.70 -21.39
N LEU A 53 -9.09 12.54 -20.89
CA LEU A 53 -8.43 11.86 -19.78
C LEU A 53 -7.25 11.00 -20.26
N PRO A 54 -6.30 10.67 -19.36
CA PRO A 54 -5.24 9.72 -19.68
C PRO A 54 -5.80 8.36 -20.11
N LYS A 55 -5.20 7.77 -21.15
CA LYS A 55 -5.61 6.45 -21.64
C LYS A 55 -5.26 5.37 -20.63
N VAL A 56 -6.28 4.76 -20.05
CA VAL A 56 -6.19 3.62 -19.14
C VAL A 56 -7.18 2.54 -19.55
N VAL A 57 -6.94 1.29 -19.15
CA VAL A 57 -7.87 0.18 -19.39
C VAL A 57 -8.90 0.09 -18.27
N PHE A 58 -10.06 -0.50 -18.54
CA PHE A 58 -11.14 -0.61 -17.55
C PHE A 58 -10.69 -1.35 -16.27
N HIS A 59 -9.82 -2.35 -16.39
CA HIS A 59 -9.27 -3.09 -15.25
C HIS A 59 -8.41 -2.21 -14.31
N SER A 60 -7.87 -1.08 -14.79
CA SER A 60 -7.15 -0.12 -13.95
C SER A 60 -8.02 0.47 -12.84
N LEU A 61 -9.34 0.53 -13.02
CA LEU A 61 -10.27 0.95 -11.96
C LEU A 61 -10.25 -0.02 -10.77
N ARG A 62 -10.11 -1.33 -11.05
CA ARG A 62 -9.98 -2.37 -10.01
C ARG A 62 -8.67 -2.23 -9.26
N HIS A 63 -7.57 -1.96 -9.97
CA HIS A 63 -6.27 -1.67 -9.33
C HIS A 63 -6.36 -0.45 -8.42
N SER A 64 -6.95 0.64 -8.89
CA SER A 64 -7.19 1.85 -8.07
C SER A 64 -8.03 1.53 -6.82
N SER A 65 -9.10 0.75 -6.97
CA SER A 65 -9.93 0.34 -5.83
C SER A 65 -9.15 -0.44 -4.77
N VAL A 66 -8.29 -1.39 -5.19
CA VAL A 66 -7.43 -2.16 -4.28
C VAL A 66 -6.44 -1.25 -3.55
N THR A 67 -5.76 -0.36 -4.26
CA THR A 67 -4.87 0.66 -3.68
C THR A 67 -5.55 1.45 -2.57
N TYR A 68 -6.73 2.01 -2.86
CA TYR A 68 -7.44 2.83 -1.88
C TYR A 68 -7.91 2.01 -0.68
N LYS A 69 -8.37 0.78 -0.89
CA LYS A 69 -8.76 -0.12 0.21
C LYS A 69 -7.58 -0.40 1.14
N LEU A 70 -6.39 -0.66 0.58
CA LEU A 70 -5.17 -0.86 1.36
C LEU A 70 -4.77 0.39 2.16
N LYS A 71 -4.82 1.58 1.55
CA LYS A 71 -4.55 2.83 2.26
C LYS A 71 -5.55 3.07 3.39
N LEU A 72 -6.85 2.85 3.14
CA LEU A 72 -7.91 3.09 4.11
C LEU A 72 -7.90 2.10 5.28
N ASN A 73 -7.48 0.85 5.04
CA ASN A 73 -7.43 -0.19 6.06
C ASN A 73 -6.03 -0.37 6.68
N LYS A 74 -5.10 0.55 6.41
CA LYS A 74 -3.73 0.55 6.94
C LYS A 74 -2.93 -0.71 6.58
N GLY A 75 -3.11 -1.22 5.37
CA GLY A 75 -2.36 -2.35 4.85
C GLY A 75 -2.89 -3.72 5.29
N ASP A 76 -4.16 -3.85 5.68
CA ASP A 76 -4.78 -5.16 5.90
C ASP A 76 -5.05 -5.87 4.57
N ILE A 77 -4.02 -6.56 4.08
CA ILE A 77 -4.03 -7.28 2.81
C ILE A 77 -5.11 -8.36 2.78
N LYS A 78 -5.35 -9.07 3.90
CA LYS A 78 -6.34 -10.17 3.95
C LYS A 78 -7.76 -9.65 3.77
N ALA A 79 -8.10 -8.53 4.41
CA ALA A 79 -9.41 -7.91 4.23
C ALA A 79 -9.63 -7.45 2.77
N VAL A 80 -8.63 -6.79 2.16
CA VAL A 80 -8.74 -6.34 0.75
C VAL A 80 -8.81 -7.53 -0.22
N GLN A 81 -8.08 -8.61 0.07
CA GLN A 81 -8.11 -9.82 -0.74
C GLN A 81 -9.50 -10.45 -0.76
N GLY A 82 -10.10 -10.66 0.43
CA GLY A 82 -11.45 -11.23 0.55
C GLY A 82 -12.50 -10.38 -0.16
N ASP A 83 -12.43 -9.06 -0.02
CA ASP A 83 -13.36 -8.13 -0.66
C ASP A 83 -13.18 -8.04 -2.20
N SER A 84 -11.93 -8.04 -2.68
CA SER A 84 -11.67 -7.99 -4.12
C SER A 84 -11.98 -9.30 -4.82
N GLY A 85 -11.97 -10.44 -4.11
CA GLY A 85 -12.23 -11.76 -4.68
C GLY A 85 -11.10 -12.29 -5.57
N HIS A 86 -9.90 -11.71 -5.50
CA HIS A 86 -8.71 -12.26 -6.15
C HIS A 86 -8.07 -13.35 -5.29
N SER A 87 -7.83 -14.50 -5.93
CA SER A 87 -7.11 -15.66 -5.40
C SER A 87 -5.57 -15.51 -5.39
N GLN A 88 -5.03 -14.33 -5.71
CA GLN A 88 -3.58 -14.10 -5.76
C GLN A 88 -3.16 -13.07 -4.72
N THR A 89 -2.64 -13.58 -3.61
CA THR A 89 -1.84 -12.85 -2.61
C THR A 89 -0.68 -12.09 -3.27
N ASP A 90 -0.10 -12.70 -4.31
CA ASP A 90 1.16 -12.26 -4.92
C ASP A 90 1.00 -10.92 -5.64
N MET A 91 -0.14 -10.67 -6.30
CA MET A 91 -0.37 -9.41 -7.01
C MET A 91 -0.56 -8.21 -6.08
N VAL A 92 -1.13 -8.43 -4.88
CA VAL A 92 -1.40 -7.34 -3.93
C VAL A 92 -0.13 -6.92 -3.21
N THR A 93 0.68 -7.89 -2.77
CA THR A 93 1.94 -7.62 -2.09
C THR A 93 2.99 -7.07 -3.07
N ASP A 94 3.13 -7.63 -4.27
CA ASP A 94 4.16 -7.18 -5.22
C ASP A 94 3.84 -5.82 -5.84
N MET A 95 2.58 -5.55 -6.23
CA MET A 95 2.22 -4.31 -6.92
C MET A 95 1.95 -3.13 -5.98
N TYR A 96 1.63 -3.38 -4.70
CA TYR A 96 1.28 -2.33 -3.74
C TYR A 96 2.16 -2.28 -2.49
N SER A 97 3.24 -3.06 -2.43
CA SER A 97 4.28 -2.94 -1.38
C SER A 97 4.74 -1.49 -1.19
N HIS A 98 5.01 -0.77 -2.28
CA HIS A 98 5.42 0.64 -2.25
C HIS A 98 4.41 1.56 -1.54
N ILE A 99 3.12 1.23 -1.63
CA ILE A 99 2.05 2.00 -1.02
C ILE A 99 2.02 1.75 0.49
N ILE A 100 2.26 0.51 0.90
CA ILE A 100 2.40 0.12 2.30
C ILE A 100 3.72 0.70 2.88
N ASP A 101 4.76 0.82 2.07
CA ASP A 101 6.05 1.40 2.48
C ASP A 101 5.95 2.89 2.83
N GLU A 102 5.07 3.67 2.17
CA GLU A 102 4.77 5.05 2.60
C GLU A 102 4.22 5.07 4.04
N ASP A 103 3.27 4.19 4.36
CA ASP A 103 2.70 4.08 5.71
C ASP A 103 3.74 3.55 6.71
N ARG A 104 4.61 2.63 6.31
CA ARG A 104 5.72 2.14 7.17
C ARG A 104 6.74 3.25 7.45
N LYS A 105 7.11 4.04 6.45
CA LYS A 105 7.99 5.20 6.62
C LYS A 105 7.36 6.20 7.59
N LYS A 106 6.08 6.53 7.40
CA LYS A 106 5.34 7.42 8.30
C LYS A 106 5.24 6.85 9.71
N ASN A 107 5.02 5.55 9.87
CA ASN A 107 5.03 4.89 11.18
C ASN A 107 6.41 4.94 11.84
N ALA A 108 7.49 4.77 11.09
CA ALA A 108 8.85 4.93 11.59
C ALA A 108 9.13 6.37 12.03
N GLU A 109 8.71 7.38 11.24
CA GLU A 109 8.79 8.79 11.62
C GLU A 109 7.99 9.10 12.89
N LEU A 110 6.77 8.58 13.01
CA LEU A 110 5.95 8.73 14.21
C LEU A 110 6.58 8.05 15.43
N PHE A 111 7.21 6.88 15.24
CA PHE A 111 7.94 6.18 16.30
C PHE A 111 9.18 6.97 16.74
N GLU A 112 9.94 7.50 15.78
CA GLU A 112 11.07 8.39 16.03
C GLU A 112 10.65 9.62 16.84
N ASP A 113 9.57 10.26 16.42
CA ASP A 113 9.05 11.45 17.06
C ASP A 113 8.52 11.16 18.48
N ALA A 114 7.83 10.03 18.67
CA ALA A 114 7.24 9.66 19.95
C ALA A 114 8.26 9.17 20.98
N PHE A 115 9.26 8.39 20.54
CA PHE A 115 10.21 7.73 21.44
C PHE A 115 11.56 8.44 21.52
N TYR A 116 12.07 8.99 20.43
CA TYR A 116 13.44 9.52 20.36
C TYR A 116 13.49 11.06 20.37
N LYS A 117 12.50 11.78 19.81
CA LYS A 117 12.47 13.26 19.88
C LYS A 117 12.03 13.84 21.22
N LYS A 118 11.47 13.04 22.14
CA LYS A 118 10.97 13.58 23.42
C LYS A 118 12.04 13.89 24.46
N ASN A 119 13.31 13.82 24.09
CA ASN A 119 14.39 14.46 24.82
C ASN A 119 15.33 15.08 23.80
N ASN A 120 15.79 16.31 24.05
CA ASN A 120 17.16 16.67 23.72
C ASN A 120 18.09 15.66 24.42
N LEU A 121 18.21 14.46 23.85
CA LEU A 121 19.41 13.67 23.99
C LEU A 121 20.42 14.34 23.08
N GLU A 122 20.92 15.48 23.54
CA GLU A 122 22.31 15.83 23.25
C GLU A 122 23.07 14.51 23.41
N PRO A 123 23.74 14.00 22.37
CA PRO A 123 24.67 12.92 22.58
C PRO A 123 25.71 13.53 23.51
N ASN A 124 25.61 13.23 24.81
CA ASN A 124 26.80 13.13 25.64
C ASN A 124 27.61 12.02 24.97
N MET A 125 28.39 12.39 23.95
CA MET A 125 29.70 11.85 23.78
C MET A 125 30.32 12.02 25.15
N VAL A 126 30.30 10.95 25.92
CA VAL A 126 31.11 10.84 27.12
C VAL A 126 32.53 10.99 26.57
N SER A 127 33.06 12.22 26.56
CA SER A 127 34.48 12.42 26.66
C SER A 127 34.83 11.96 28.06
N GLU A 128 34.90 10.64 28.24
CA GLU A 128 35.66 10.06 29.32
C GLU A 128 37.08 10.50 29.00
N GLU A 129 37.49 11.64 29.57
CA GLU A 129 38.90 11.95 29.73
C GLU A 129 39.51 10.69 30.32
N VAL A 130 40.27 9.99 29.48
CA VAL A 130 40.94 8.78 29.92
C VAL A 130 41.89 9.20 31.02
N ASP A 131 41.60 8.79 32.24
CA ASP A 131 42.45 9.08 33.40
C ASP A 131 43.84 8.50 33.12
N MET A 132 44.76 9.40 32.75
CA MET A 132 46.13 9.08 32.37
C MET A 132 46.87 8.39 33.52
N GLU A 133 46.47 8.63 34.76
CA GLU A 133 47.05 8.01 35.94
C GLU A 133 46.59 6.55 36.08
N LEU A 134 45.30 6.30 35.81
CA LEU A 134 44.74 4.94 35.77
C LEU A 134 45.32 4.12 34.60
N LEU A 135 45.52 4.75 33.44
CA LEU A 135 46.21 4.15 32.30
C LEU A 135 47.67 3.80 32.62
N MET A 136 48.42 4.72 33.22
CA MET A 136 49.80 4.47 33.64
C MET A 136 49.89 3.31 34.63
N LYS A 137 48.94 3.23 35.57
CA LYS A 137 48.85 2.13 36.54
C LYS A 137 48.50 0.80 35.89
N ALA A 138 47.62 0.80 34.88
CA ALA A 138 47.32 -0.39 34.08
C ALA A 138 48.53 -0.83 33.23
N LEU A 139 49.28 0.11 32.65
CA LEU A 139 50.50 -0.12 31.86
C LEU A 139 51.71 -0.58 32.70
N ALA A 140 51.68 -0.35 34.01
CA ALA A 140 52.68 -0.88 34.95
C ALA A 140 52.53 -2.38 35.17
N ASN A 141 51.35 -2.96 34.92
CA ASN A 141 51.16 -4.41 34.94
C ASN A 141 51.64 -5.02 33.60
N PRO A 142 52.68 -5.87 33.60
CA PRO A 142 53.25 -6.44 32.39
C PRO A 142 52.27 -7.34 31.61
N GLU A 143 51.33 -8.02 32.27
CA GLU A 143 50.31 -8.84 31.60
C GLU A 143 49.28 -7.97 30.87
N MET A 144 48.81 -6.90 31.53
CA MET A 144 47.85 -5.97 30.94
C MET A 144 48.45 -5.23 29.73
N ARG A 145 49.75 -4.87 29.82
CA ARG A 145 50.51 -4.26 28.74
C ARG A 145 50.66 -5.18 27.52
N ALA A 146 50.90 -6.47 27.75
CA ALA A 146 50.96 -7.46 26.68
C ALA A 146 49.61 -7.62 25.97
N LEU A 147 48.52 -7.61 26.74
CA LEU A 147 47.16 -7.75 26.24
C LEU A 147 46.76 -6.54 25.37
N LEU A 148 47.02 -5.32 25.84
CA LEU A 148 46.78 -4.08 25.06
C LEU A 148 47.61 -4.03 23.78
N ASN A 149 48.88 -4.46 23.82
CA ASN A 149 49.71 -4.53 22.62
C ASN A 149 49.21 -5.57 21.61
N SER A 150 48.64 -6.68 22.09
CA SER A 150 48.03 -7.69 21.22
C SER A 150 46.77 -7.16 20.52
N LEU A 151 45.92 -6.44 21.26
CA LEU A 151 44.73 -5.77 20.73
C LEU A 151 45.07 -4.70 19.71
N ALA A 152 46.09 -3.88 19.98
CA ALA A 152 46.57 -2.86 19.06
C ALA A 152 47.15 -3.45 17.77
N LYS A 153 47.73 -4.66 17.84
CA LYS A 153 48.27 -5.39 16.69
C LYS A 153 47.17 -6.06 15.85
N THR A 154 46.04 -6.45 16.46
CA THR A 154 44.89 -7.00 15.72
C THR A 154 44.00 -5.93 15.06
N MET A 155 44.16 -4.67 15.43
CA MET A 155 43.45 -3.53 14.81
C MET A 155 44.22 -2.89 13.63
N LYS A 156 45.39 -3.41 13.27
CA LYS A 156 46.14 -3.06 12.04
C LYS A 156 45.99 -4.16 11.01
#